data_AF-A0A087SQM8-F1
#
_entry.id   AF-A0A087SQM8-F1
#
_cell.length_a   1.000
_cell.length_b   1.000
_cell.length_c   1.000
_cell.angle_alpha   90.00
_cell.angle_beta   90.00
_cell.angle_gamma   90.00
#
_symmetry.space_group_name_H-M   'P 1'
#
loop_
_entity.id
_entity.type
_entity.pdbx_description
1 polymer ?
#
loop_
_entity_poly.entity_id
_entity_poly.type
_entity_poly.pdbx_seq_one_letter_code
_entity_poly.pdbx_strand_id
1 'polypeptide(L)' 'VQLRPDVATRELTVVGDDLVLYFSAVDARTLRASVGTFCDLLALATRTAEAFPPLEP' A
#
# COMPACT_ATOMS: atom_id res chain seq x y z
N VAL A 1 10.48 -4.57 -1.63
CA VAL A 1 10.29 -5.21 -0.31
C VAL A 1 9.13 -6.18 -0.44
N GLN A 2 9.39 -7.49 -0.51
CA GLN A 2 8.34 -8.50 -0.45
C GLN A 2 8.04 -8.80 1.01
N LEU A 3 6.77 -8.74 1.40
CA LEU A 3 6.34 -9.20 2.71
C LEU A 3 6.63 -10.70 2.78
N ARG A 4 7.31 -11.12 3.84
CA ARG A 4 7.42 -12.53 4.18
C ARG A 4 6.02 -13.00 4.59
N PRO A 5 5.36 -13.89 3.84
CA PRO A 5 3.94 -14.22 4.05
C PRO A 5 3.70 -14.93 5.41
N ASP A 6 4.74 -15.50 5.99
CA ASP A 6 4.77 -16.04 7.36
C ASP A 6 4.78 -14.97 8.46
N VAL A 7 5.11 -13.72 8.11
CA VAL A 7 5.31 -12.61 9.05
C VAL A 7 4.25 -11.52 8.90
N ALA A 8 3.84 -11.23 7.66
CA ALA A 8 2.75 -10.30 7.36
C ALA A 8 2.12 -10.58 6.00
N THR A 9 0.81 -10.37 5.90
CA THR A 9 0.03 -10.45 4.67
C THR A 9 -0.71 -9.14 4.43
N ARG A 10 -1.03 -8.89 3.15
CA ARG A 10 -1.84 -7.75 2.74
C ARG A 10 -2.75 -8.16 1.59
N GLU A 11 -4.03 -7.85 1.74
CA GLU A 11 -5.01 -7.88 0.66
C GLU A 11 -5.32 -6.46 0.21
N LEU A 12 -5.42 -6.25 -1.10
CA LEU A 12 -5.69 -4.96 -1.72
C LEU A 12 -6.91 -5.12 -2.62
N THR A 13 -7.90 -4.26 -2.44
CA THR A 13 -9.12 -4.23 -3.24
C THR A 13 -9.47 -2.79 -3.57
N VAL A 14 -10.08 -2.57 -4.73
CA VAL A 14 -10.62 -1.27 -5.12
C VAL A 14 -12.14 -1.39 -5.17
N VAL A 15 -12.83 -0.49 -4.49
CA VAL A 15 -14.30 -0.42 -4.44
C VAL A 15 -14.71 0.98 -4.87
N GLY A 16 -15.09 1.13 -6.14
CA GLY A 16 -15.29 2.46 -6.74
C GLY A 16 -13.98 3.26 -6.72
N ASP A 17 -14.00 4.41 -6.04
CA ASP A 17 -12.83 5.28 -5.88
C ASP A 17 -12.02 4.97 -4.60
N ASP A 18 -12.45 4.00 -3.80
CA ASP A 18 -11.79 3.65 -2.54
C ASP A 18 -10.78 2.51 -2.71
N LEU A 19 -9.53 2.78 -2.31
CA LEU A 19 -8.49 1.76 -2.14
C LEU A 19 -8.58 1.15 -0.74
N VAL A 20 -9.07 -0.09 -0.65
CA VAL A 20 -9.25 -0.83 0.62
C VAL A 20 -8.10 -1.80 0.82
N LEU A 21 -7.54 -1.80 2.03
CA LEU A 21 -6.40 -2.64 2.40
C LEU A 21 -6.66 -3.37 3.70
N TYR A 22 -6.45 -4.69 3.69
CA TYR A 22 -6.45 -5.50 4.90
C TYR A 22 -5.04 -5.99 5.17
N PHE A 23 -4.50 -5.64 6.35
CA PHE A 23 -3.19 -6.10 6.81
C PHE A 23 -3.36 -7.11 7.95
N SER A 24 -2.56 -8.16 7.92
CA SER A 24 -2.37 -9.07 9.04
C SER A 24 -0.88 -9.27 9.28
N ALA A 25 -0.48 -9.37 10.54
CA ALA A 25 0.90 -9.61 10.92
C ALA A 25 0.97 -10.34 12.26
N VAL A 26 2.09 -11.01 12.49
CA VAL A 26 2.32 -11.80 13.72
C VAL A 26 2.47 -10.95 14.98
N ASP A 27 2.81 -9.67 14.83
CA ASP A 27 2.97 -8.74 15.95
C ASP A 27 2.76 -7.26 15.52
N ALA A 28 2.57 -6.38 16.50
CA ALA A 28 2.28 -4.97 16.28
C ALA A 28 3.44 -4.18 15.65
N ARG A 29 4.70 -4.53 15.95
CA ARG A 29 5.87 -3.87 15.35
C ARG A 29 5.94 -4.18 13.86
N THR A 30 5.72 -5.43 13.50
CA THR A 30 5.67 -5.90 12.11
C THR A 30 4.53 -5.22 11.37
N LEU A 31 3.31 -5.21 11.94
CA LEU A 31 2.16 -4.53 11.35
C LEU A 31 2.48 -3.05 11.06
N ARG A 32 3.02 -2.33 12.04
CA ARG A 32 3.39 -0.92 11.91
C ARG A 32 4.42 -0.70 10.80
N ALA A 33 5.45 -1.56 10.71
CA ALA A 33 6.45 -1.47 9.66
C ALA A 33 5.85 -1.72 8.28
N SER A 34 5.03 -2.76 8.14
CA SER A 34 4.37 -3.13 6.89
C SER A 34 3.41 -2.05 6.39
N VAL A 35 2.60 -1.47 7.27
CA VAL A 35 1.69 -0.36 6.94
C VAL A 35 2.50 0.88 6.55
N GLY A 36 3.53 1.25 7.33
CA GLY A 36 4.38 2.41 7.04
C GLY A 36 5.05 2.32 5.67
N THR A 37 5.68 1.18 5.37
CA THR A 37 6.30 0.96 4.05
C THR A 37 5.27 1.04 2.92
N PHE A 38 4.04 0.56 3.12
CA PHE A 38 3.00 0.71 2.11
C PHE A 38 2.59 2.17 1.91
N CYS A 39 2.41 2.93 3.00
CA CYS A 39 2.09 4.36 2.92
C CYS A 39 3.18 5.16 2.18
N ASP A 40 4.46 4.84 2.41
CA ASP A 40 5.57 5.49 1.70
C ASP A 40 5.49 5.23 0.18
N LEU A 41 5.17 3.99 -0.21
CA LEU A 41 4.99 3.62 -1.61
C LEU A 41 3.74 4.24 -2.23
N LEU A 42 2.64 4.30 -1.49
CA LEU A 42 1.40 4.95 -1.94
C LEU A 42 1.63 6.45 -2.15
N ALA A 43 2.30 7.12 -1.21
CA ALA A 43 2.65 8.54 -1.33
C ALA A 43 3.60 8.80 -2.50
N LEU A 44 4.52 7.88 -2.80
CA LEU A 44 5.33 7.97 -4.01
C LEU A 44 4.46 7.86 -5.26
N ALA A 45 3.61 6.83 -5.34
CA ALA A 45 2.74 6.59 -6.49
C ALA A 45 1.78 7.76 -6.75
N THR A 46 1.15 8.32 -5.72
CA THR A 46 0.23 9.46 -5.87
C THR A 46 0.96 10.70 -6.36
N ARG A 47 2.11 11.06 -5.77
CA ARG A 47 2.92 12.19 -6.24
C ARG A 47 3.40 12.00 -7.67
N THR A 48 3.74 10.78 -8.07
CA THR A 48 4.09 10.47 -9.46
C THR A 48 2.90 10.68 -10.39
N ALA A 49 1.71 10.20 -10.02
CA ALA A 49 0.50 10.40 -10.82
C ALA A 49 0.13 11.89 -10.96
N GLU A 50 0.29 12.67 -9.89
CA GLU A 50 0.07 14.13 -9.90
C GLU A 50 1.10 14.88 -10.75
N ALA A 51 2.37 14.49 -10.68
CA ALA A 51 3.45 15.14 -11.43
C ALA A 51 3.46 14.77 -12.92
N PHE A 52 2.96 13.57 -13.24
CA PHE A 52 2.92 13.03 -14.58
C PHE A 52 1.49 12.57 -14.91
N PRO A 53 0.52 13.51 -15.00
CA PRO A 53 -0.83 13.16 -15.37
C PRO A 53 -0.85 12.58 -16.80
N PRO A 54 -1.84 11.73 -17.13
CA PRO A 54 -2.00 11.21 -18.49
C PRO A 54 -2.06 12.35 -19.49
N LEU A 55 -1.36 12.21 -20.63
CA LEU A 55 -1.32 13.25 -21.66
C LEU A 55 -2.68 13.44 -22.35
N GLU A 56 -3.57 12.45 -22.28
CA GLU A 56 -4.96 12.51 -22.75
C GLU A 56 -5.88 11.66 -21.84
N PRO A 57 -7.17 12.05 -21.68
CA PRO A 57 -8.17 11.33 -20.89
C PRO A 57 -8.66 10.02 -21.54
#